data_AF-A0AAD9H1L1-F1
#
_entry.id   AF-A0AAD9H1L1-F1
#
_cell.length_a   1.000
_cell.length_b   1.000
_cell.length_c   1.000
_cell.angle_alpha   90.00
_cell.angle_beta   90.00
_cell.angle_gamma   90.00
#
_symmetry.space_group_name_H-M   'P 1'
#
loop_
_entity.id
_entity.type
_entity.pdbx_description
1 polymer ?
#
loop_
_entity_poly.entity_id
_entity_poly.type
_entity_poly.pdbx_seq_one_letter_code
_entity_poly.pdbx_strand_id
1 'polypeptide(L)'
;MQDIHMNPEHYEDVLRPWQECPEEIHPDGIFNRQWCRWRDFRKWQNDNRGRDDEDGGYTGYVEWRKDRIRRDYGRKSGAKYLAAIEADSSCLRSDWDERQSLRERHRRLYREHNCNGFDDYAAAVKRRLARHGFIQQFKLDEDPKKQDKLTTWIEYLSYECWWLDKYTSDIERLEPHHDKGWQE
;
A
#
# COMPACT_ATOMS: atom_id res chain seq x y z
N MET A 1 8.21 -9.82 17.90
CA MET A 1 7.91 -10.31 16.53
C MET A 1 8.13 -11.81 16.40
N GLN A 2 9.27 -12.38 16.82
CA GLN A 2 9.48 -13.84 16.80
C GLN A 2 8.39 -14.62 17.55
N ASP A 3 7.94 -14.13 18.70
CA ASP A 3 6.88 -14.81 19.47
C ASP A 3 5.53 -14.85 18.74
N ILE A 4 5.12 -13.74 18.11
CA ILE A 4 3.89 -13.67 17.29
C ILE A 4 3.97 -14.62 16.10
N HIS A 5 5.15 -14.75 15.48
CA HIS A 5 5.36 -15.65 14.36
C HIS A 5 5.31 -17.12 14.79
N MET A 6 5.83 -17.45 15.97
CA MET A 6 5.88 -18.83 16.48
C MET A 6 4.57 -19.27 17.13
N ASN A 7 3.80 -18.32 17.68
CA ASN A 7 2.57 -18.57 18.43
C ASN A 7 1.42 -17.64 17.98
N PRO A 8 1.06 -17.62 16.68
CA PRO A 8 0.09 -16.68 16.13
C PRO A 8 -1.30 -16.80 16.77
N GLU A 9 -1.66 -17.99 17.25
CA GLU A 9 -2.93 -18.31 17.90
C GLU A 9 -3.13 -17.54 19.22
N HIS A 10 -2.04 -17.24 19.95
CA HIS A 10 -2.10 -16.43 21.16
C HIS A 10 -2.30 -14.93 20.90
N TYR A 11 -2.27 -14.51 19.63
CA TYR A 11 -2.43 -13.13 19.19
C TYR A 11 -3.59 -12.97 18.22
N GLU A 12 -4.55 -13.90 18.21
CA GLU A 12 -5.67 -13.90 17.27
C GLU A 12 -6.36 -12.52 17.20
N ASP A 13 -6.69 -11.92 18.34
CA ASP A 13 -7.36 -10.60 18.39
C ASP A 13 -6.54 -9.49 17.72
N VAL A 14 -5.21 -9.55 17.82
CA VAL A 14 -4.30 -8.57 17.23
C VAL A 14 -4.09 -8.82 15.73
N LEU A 15 -4.14 -10.08 15.32
CA LEU A 15 -3.88 -10.51 13.95
C LEU A 15 -5.14 -10.54 13.08
N ARG A 16 -6.33 -10.64 13.69
CA ARG A 16 -7.62 -10.74 13.01
C ARG A 16 -7.85 -9.68 11.92
N PRO A 17 -7.52 -8.38 12.11
CA PRO A 17 -7.69 -7.39 11.04
C PRO A 17 -6.86 -7.65 9.78
N TRP A 18 -5.80 -8.45 9.90
CA TRP A 18 -4.87 -8.76 8.82
C TRP A 18 -5.15 -10.11 8.16
N GLN A 19 -6.07 -10.91 8.69
CA GLN A 19 -6.46 -12.19 8.12
C GLN A 19 -7.27 -12.00 6.83
N GLU A 20 -7.01 -12.86 5.84
CA GLU A 20 -7.82 -12.96 4.62
C GLU A 20 -8.98 -13.94 4.79
N CYS A 21 -8.77 -15.00 5.57
CA CYS A 21 -9.78 -15.98 5.94
C CYS A 21 -9.94 -16.00 7.48
N PRO A 22 -11.17 -15.85 8.02
CA PRO A 22 -11.41 -15.92 9.47
C PRO A 22 -11.15 -17.31 10.08
N GLU A 23 -11.09 -18.34 9.26
CA GLU A 23 -11.11 -19.75 9.69
C GLU A 23 -9.71 -20.32 9.98
N GLU A 24 -8.65 -19.77 9.35
CA GLU A 24 -7.28 -20.22 9.55
C GLU A 24 -6.29 -19.03 9.64
N ILE A 25 -5.43 -19.03 10.66
CA ILE A 25 -4.36 -18.03 10.79
C ILE A 25 -3.18 -18.45 9.93
N HIS A 26 -2.90 -17.69 8.87
CA HIS A 26 -1.68 -17.83 8.09
C HIS A 26 -0.70 -16.68 8.39
N PRO A 27 0.31 -16.88 9.26
CA PRO A 27 1.25 -15.83 9.65
C PRO A 27 1.95 -15.19 8.45
N ASP A 28 2.37 -16.00 7.48
CA ASP A 28 3.01 -15.53 6.26
C ASP A 28 2.12 -14.59 5.44
N GLY A 29 0.81 -14.90 5.37
CA GLY A 29 -0.18 -14.04 4.73
C GLY A 29 -0.31 -12.70 5.44
N ILE A 30 -0.36 -12.71 6.78
CA ILE A 30 -0.47 -11.50 7.60
C ILE A 30 0.74 -10.59 7.41
N PHE A 31 1.96 -11.11 7.54
CA PHE A 31 3.17 -10.31 7.39
C PHE A 31 3.34 -9.79 5.96
N ASN A 32 2.98 -10.59 4.96
CA ASN A 32 2.97 -10.14 3.57
C ASN A 32 1.99 -8.97 3.37
N ARG A 33 0.79 -9.06 3.94
CA ARG A 33 -0.22 -8.01 3.86
C ARG A 33 0.23 -6.73 4.56
N GLN A 34 0.78 -6.83 5.77
CA GLN A 34 1.35 -5.70 6.51
C GLN A 34 2.48 -5.04 5.70
N TRP A 35 3.37 -5.84 5.12
CA TRP A 35 4.45 -5.35 4.26
C TRP A 35 3.92 -4.63 3.01
N CYS A 36 2.90 -5.20 2.35
CA CYS A 36 2.26 -4.57 1.20
C CYS A 36 1.59 -3.25 1.59
N ARG A 37 0.87 -3.20 2.70
CA ARG A 37 0.22 -1.98 3.21
C ARG A 37 1.24 -0.91 3.58
N TRP A 38 2.35 -1.29 4.19
CA TRP A 38 3.45 -0.37 4.43
C TRP A 38 4.03 0.20 3.13
N ARG A 39 4.25 -0.64 2.11
CA ARG A 39 4.75 -0.18 0.80
C ARG A 39 3.76 0.78 0.12
N ASP A 40 2.47 0.50 0.20
CA ASP A 40 1.43 1.37 -0.35
C ASP A 40 1.34 2.69 0.42
N PHE A 41 1.52 2.67 1.73
CA PHE A 41 1.68 3.88 2.54
C PHE A 41 2.88 4.71 2.07
N ARG A 42 4.06 4.12 1.84
CA ARG A 42 5.24 4.88 1.38
C ARG A 42 5.01 5.56 0.03
N LYS A 43 4.29 4.89 -0.88
CA LYS A 43 3.85 5.47 -2.16
C LYS A 43 2.89 6.64 -1.95
N TRP A 44 1.87 6.45 -1.12
CA TRP A 44 0.91 7.49 -0.77
C TRP A 44 1.60 8.69 -0.08
N GLN A 45 2.56 8.44 0.79
CA GLN A 45 3.35 9.46 1.47
C GLN A 45 4.13 10.34 0.48
N ASN A 46 4.71 9.72 -0.56
CA ASN A 46 5.40 10.41 -1.64
C ASN A 46 4.42 11.18 -2.54
N ASP A 47 3.27 10.60 -2.88
CA ASP A 47 2.25 11.25 -3.71
C ASP A 47 1.76 12.56 -3.10
N ASN A 48 1.52 12.57 -1.79
CA ASN A 48 1.07 13.76 -1.08
C ASN A 48 2.14 14.87 -1.01
N ARG A 49 3.41 14.50 -1.21
CA ARG A 49 4.56 15.41 -1.31
C ARG A 49 4.99 15.70 -2.74
N GLY A 50 4.30 15.16 -3.76
CA GLY A 50 4.70 15.32 -5.16
C GLY A 50 6.07 14.71 -5.50
N ARG A 51 6.45 13.65 -4.80
CA ARG A 51 7.72 12.93 -5.00
C ARG A 51 7.49 11.63 -5.78
N ASP A 52 8.51 11.21 -6.51
CA ASP A 52 8.51 9.92 -7.20
C ASP A 52 8.64 8.75 -6.22
N ASP A 53 8.25 7.56 -6.68
CA ASP A 53 8.44 6.32 -5.93
C ASP A 53 9.93 5.94 -5.96
N GLU A 54 10.48 5.47 -4.84
CA GLU A 54 11.86 4.99 -4.77
C GLU A 54 12.00 3.54 -5.26
N ASP A 55 11.37 3.20 -6.37
CA ASP A 55 11.31 1.84 -6.92
C ASP A 55 12.39 1.56 -8.00
N GLY A 56 13.23 2.56 -8.31
CA GLY A 56 14.26 2.46 -9.33
C GLY A 56 13.74 2.54 -10.77
N GLY A 57 12.47 2.91 -10.96
CA GLY A 57 11.84 3.08 -12.26
C GLY A 57 11.85 1.80 -13.09
N TYR A 58 11.98 1.95 -14.41
CA TYR A 58 11.96 0.82 -15.34
C TYR A 58 13.06 -0.21 -15.04
N THR A 59 14.27 0.26 -14.74
CA THR A 59 15.40 -0.62 -14.41
C THR A 59 15.13 -1.43 -13.14
N GLY A 60 14.62 -0.78 -12.09
CA GLY A 60 14.20 -1.47 -10.87
C GLY A 60 13.10 -2.50 -11.12
N TYR A 61 12.16 -2.19 -12.00
CA TYR A 61 11.12 -3.12 -12.43
C TYR A 61 11.66 -4.34 -13.19
N VAL A 62 12.62 -4.14 -14.10
CA VAL A 62 13.29 -5.23 -14.83
C VAL A 62 13.98 -6.18 -13.86
N GLU A 63 14.73 -5.67 -12.89
CA GLU A 63 15.40 -6.49 -11.88
C GLU A 63 14.40 -7.22 -10.97
N TRP A 64 13.34 -6.54 -10.52
CA TRP A 64 12.25 -7.18 -9.79
C TRP A 64 11.61 -8.33 -10.58
N ARG A 65 11.43 -8.15 -11.90
CA ARG A 65 10.85 -9.17 -12.77
C ARG A 65 11.77 -10.38 -12.89
N LYS A 66 13.09 -10.17 -13.03
CA LYS A 66 14.10 -11.24 -13.05
C LYS A 66 14.09 -12.03 -11.75
N ASP A 67 14.08 -11.37 -10.59
CA ASP A 67 14.04 -12.04 -9.29
C ASP A 67 12.78 -12.88 -9.09
N ARG A 68 11.63 -12.34 -9.48
CA ARG A 68 10.36 -13.08 -9.45
C ARG A 68 10.42 -14.32 -10.34
N ILE A 69 11.04 -14.23 -11.53
CA ILE A 69 11.21 -15.39 -12.42
C ILE A 69 12.11 -16.44 -11.76
N ARG A 70 13.22 -16.04 -11.14
CA ARG A 70 14.14 -16.96 -10.44
C ARG A 70 13.44 -17.72 -9.32
N ARG A 71 12.49 -17.08 -8.62
CA ARG A 71 11.77 -17.68 -7.49
C ARG A 71 10.59 -18.55 -7.92
N ASP A 72 9.77 -18.07 -8.87
CA ASP A 72 8.45 -18.64 -9.12
C ASP A 72 8.42 -19.61 -10.32
N TYR A 73 9.42 -19.56 -11.22
CA TYR A 73 9.42 -20.35 -12.45
C TYR A 73 10.33 -21.57 -12.32
N GLY A 74 9.92 -22.68 -12.93
CA GLY A 74 10.77 -23.88 -13.04
C GLY A 74 12.07 -23.59 -13.80
N ARG A 75 13.15 -24.31 -13.45
CA ARG A 75 14.52 -24.03 -13.94
C ARG A 75 14.64 -23.79 -15.45
N LYS A 76 14.01 -24.64 -16.27
CA LYS A 76 14.07 -24.55 -17.74
C LYS A 76 13.27 -23.36 -18.29
N SER A 77 12.05 -23.15 -17.80
CA SER A 77 11.22 -22.02 -18.24
C SER A 77 11.79 -20.69 -17.74
N GLY A 78 12.22 -20.63 -16.49
CA GLY A 78 12.86 -19.46 -15.90
C GLY A 78 14.11 -19.02 -16.67
N ALA A 79 15.02 -19.95 -17.00
CA ALA A 79 16.21 -19.65 -17.79
C ALA A 79 15.87 -19.05 -19.17
N LYS A 80 14.84 -19.57 -19.84
CA LYS A 80 14.37 -19.02 -21.13
C LYS A 80 13.87 -17.58 -21.00
N TYR A 81 13.04 -17.29 -19.99
CA TYR A 81 12.53 -15.93 -19.76
C TYR A 81 13.63 -14.95 -19.35
N LEU A 82 14.57 -15.38 -18.50
CA LEU A 82 15.71 -14.55 -18.09
C LEU A 82 16.58 -14.18 -19.29
N ALA A 83 16.96 -15.16 -20.12
CA ALA A 83 17.75 -14.91 -21.32
C ALA A 83 17.04 -13.95 -22.30
N ALA A 84 15.72 -14.04 -22.43
CA ALA A 84 14.94 -13.11 -23.25
C ALA A 84 14.99 -11.67 -22.69
N ILE A 85 14.84 -11.49 -21.38
CA ILE A 85 14.92 -10.16 -20.72
C ILE A 85 16.34 -9.60 -20.78
N GLU A 86 17.36 -10.45 -20.64
CA GLU A 86 18.77 -10.06 -20.72
C GLU A 86 19.18 -9.65 -22.14
N ALA A 87 18.65 -10.34 -23.16
CA ALA A 87 18.87 -9.98 -24.55
C ALA A 87 18.14 -8.70 -24.94
N ASP A 88 16.88 -8.55 -24.51
CA ASP A 88 16.08 -7.35 -24.74
C ASP A 88 15.08 -7.12 -23.61
N SER A 89 15.42 -6.16 -22.75
CA SER A 89 14.52 -5.77 -21.65
C SER A 89 13.26 -5.06 -22.15
N SER A 90 13.20 -4.58 -23.39
CA SER A 90 12.03 -3.85 -23.94
C SER A 90 10.78 -4.72 -24.04
N CYS A 91 10.92 -6.05 -24.03
CA CYS A 91 9.78 -6.97 -23.95
C CYS A 91 8.92 -6.77 -22.68
N LEU A 92 9.46 -6.11 -21.65
CA LEU A 92 8.74 -5.75 -20.42
C LEU A 92 8.11 -4.35 -20.46
N ARG A 93 8.24 -3.62 -21.57
CA ARG A 93 7.81 -2.21 -21.65
C ARG A 93 6.30 -2.06 -21.57
N SER A 94 5.55 -2.90 -22.28
CA SER A 94 4.08 -2.87 -22.22
C SER A 94 3.56 -3.12 -20.80
N ASP A 95 4.08 -4.15 -20.12
CA ASP A 95 3.70 -4.46 -18.74
C ASP A 95 4.07 -3.31 -17.77
N TRP A 96 5.20 -2.64 -18.02
CA TRP A 96 5.61 -1.47 -17.25
C TRP A 96 4.68 -0.28 -17.47
N ASP A 97 4.34 0.04 -18.72
CA ASP A 97 3.51 1.19 -19.06
C ASP A 97 2.08 1.01 -18.51
N GLU A 98 1.54 -0.22 -18.52
CA GLU A 98 0.27 -0.55 -17.85
C GLU A 98 0.35 -0.31 -16.34
N ARG A 99 1.44 -0.75 -15.69
CA ARG A 99 1.67 -0.51 -14.26
C ARG A 99 1.79 0.97 -13.93
N GLN A 100 2.47 1.75 -14.76
CA GLN A 100 2.54 3.20 -14.60
C GLN A 100 1.16 3.85 -14.75
N SER A 101 0.38 3.42 -15.73
CA SER A 101 -1.00 3.90 -15.93
C SER A 101 -1.88 3.61 -14.72
N LEU A 102 -1.82 2.40 -14.16
CA LEU A 102 -2.52 2.03 -12.93
C LEU A 102 -2.03 2.86 -11.73
N ARG A 103 -0.73 3.08 -11.64
CA ARG A 103 -0.12 3.89 -10.58
C ARG A 103 -0.60 5.33 -10.63
N GLU A 104 -0.62 5.95 -11.81
CA GLU A 104 -1.15 7.30 -12.02
C GLU A 104 -2.63 7.39 -11.67
N ARG A 105 -3.42 6.39 -12.06
CA ARG A 105 -4.83 6.31 -11.67
C ARG A 105 -4.98 6.27 -10.15
N HIS A 106 -4.17 5.46 -9.47
CA HIS A 106 -4.15 5.41 -8.00
C HIS A 106 -3.75 6.77 -7.39
N ARG A 107 -2.76 7.47 -7.94
CA ARG A 107 -2.39 8.83 -7.50
C ARG A 107 -3.58 9.77 -7.56
N ARG A 108 -4.34 9.74 -8.65
CA ARG A 108 -5.51 10.62 -8.83
C ARG A 108 -6.66 10.27 -7.90
N LEU A 109 -6.89 8.98 -7.66
CA LEU A 109 -8.05 8.52 -6.89
C LEU A 109 -7.82 8.51 -5.38
N TYR A 110 -6.57 8.26 -4.94
CA TYR A 110 -6.28 7.92 -3.55
C TYR A 110 -5.30 8.88 -2.85
N ARG A 111 -4.82 9.92 -3.55
CA ARG A 111 -4.16 11.05 -2.90
C ARG A 111 -5.16 11.80 -2.02
N GLU A 112 -4.66 12.48 -0.99
CA GLU A 112 -5.48 13.37 -0.18
C GLU A 112 -6.18 14.41 -1.05
N HIS A 113 -7.51 14.51 -0.90
CA HIS A 113 -8.33 15.39 -1.73
C HIS A 113 -8.16 16.85 -1.31
N ASN A 114 -8.35 17.77 -2.26
CA ASN A 114 -8.33 19.21 -2.01
C ASN A 114 -7.06 19.73 -1.34
N CYS A 115 -5.92 19.07 -1.58
CA CYS A 115 -4.62 19.52 -1.09
C CYS A 115 -3.77 20.09 -2.22
N ASN A 116 -3.43 21.37 -2.11
CA ASN A 116 -2.55 22.09 -3.03
C ASN A 116 -1.13 22.15 -2.46
N GLY A 117 -0.54 20.99 -2.16
CA GLY A 117 0.82 20.86 -1.66
C GLY A 117 0.92 20.30 -0.24
N PHE A 118 2.13 20.36 0.32
CA PHE A 118 2.47 19.70 1.57
C PHE A 118 1.76 20.30 2.79
N ASP A 119 1.60 21.62 2.86
CA ASP A 119 0.96 22.27 4.02
C ASP A 119 -0.52 21.88 4.15
N ASP A 120 -1.25 21.85 3.03
CA ASP A 120 -2.64 21.40 3.01
C ASP A 120 -2.75 19.93 3.43
N TYR A 121 -1.83 19.11 2.94
CA TYR A 121 -1.74 17.70 3.31
C TYR A 121 -1.47 17.52 4.81
N ALA A 122 -0.49 18.22 5.37
CA ALA A 122 -0.17 18.17 6.79
C ALA A 122 -1.36 18.63 7.65
N ALA A 123 -2.11 19.64 7.20
CA ALA A 123 -3.34 20.06 7.84
C ALA A 123 -4.46 19.01 7.73
N ALA A 124 -4.59 18.33 6.59
CA ALA A 124 -5.56 17.26 6.37
C ALA A 124 -5.29 16.04 7.29
N VAL A 125 -4.03 15.63 7.42
CA VAL A 125 -3.59 14.57 8.35
C VAL A 125 -4.01 14.92 9.78
N LYS A 126 -3.72 16.15 10.25
CA LYS A 126 -4.12 16.61 11.58
C LYS A 126 -5.64 16.58 11.78
N ARG A 127 -6.41 17.10 10.82
CA ARG A 127 -7.88 17.09 10.88
C ARG A 127 -8.43 15.67 10.94
N ARG A 128 -7.89 14.76 10.12
CA ARG A 128 -8.33 13.36 10.09
C ARG A 128 -8.04 12.66 11.40
N LEU A 129 -6.81 12.74 11.89
CA LEU A 129 -6.43 12.12 13.16
C LEU A 129 -7.26 12.67 14.33
N ALA A 130 -7.57 13.97 14.35
CA ALA A 130 -8.46 14.55 15.35
C ALA A 130 -9.89 14.00 15.28
N ARG A 131 -10.45 13.77 14.08
CA ARG A 131 -11.76 13.11 13.93
C ARG A 131 -11.77 11.68 14.47
N HIS A 132 -10.63 11.00 14.42
CA HIS A 132 -10.42 9.65 14.95
C HIS A 132 -9.90 9.65 16.40
N GLY A 133 -9.99 10.78 17.11
CA GLY A 133 -9.69 10.88 18.55
C GLY A 133 -8.20 10.99 18.90
N PHE A 134 -7.30 11.10 17.91
CA PHE A 134 -5.88 11.28 18.15
C PHE A 134 -5.55 12.76 18.40
N ILE A 135 -5.18 13.10 19.64
CA ILE A 135 -4.97 14.48 20.11
C ILE A 135 -3.50 14.87 20.30
N GLN A 136 -2.56 13.92 20.17
CA GLN A 136 -1.15 14.19 20.40
C GLN A 136 -0.60 15.13 19.31
N GLN A 137 0.24 16.08 19.72
CA GLN A 137 0.89 17.01 18.79
C GLN A 137 2.02 16.34 18.02
N PHE A 138 2.12 16.67 16.73
CA PHE A 138 3.19 16.23 15.84
C PHE A 138 3.35 17.22 14.68
N LYS A 139 4.49 17.13 13.99
CA LYS A 139 4.79 17.91 12.79
C LYS A 139 5.40 16.98 11.74
N LEU A 140 4.73 16.88 10.59
CA LEU A 140 5.28 16.14 9.46
C LEU A 140 6.48 16.87 8.86
N ASP A 141 7.41 16.10 8.30
CA ASP A 141 8.51 16.62 7.49
C ASP A 141 8.16 16.47 5.99
N GLU A 142 8.47 17.51 5.21
CA GLU A 142 8.28 17.52 3.76
C GLU A 142 9.23 16.52 3.06
N ASP A 143 10.35 16.20 3.69
CA ASP A 143 11.22 15.10 3.30
C ASP A 143 10.96 13.86 4.18
N PRO A 144 10.33 12.80 3.65
CA PRO A 144 10.07 11.57 4.40
C PRO A 144 11.31 10.91 5.00
N LYS A 145 12.51 11.23 4.50
CA LYS A 145 13.78 10.69 5.01
C LYS A 145 14.25 11.40 6.26
N LYS A 146 13.80 12.64 6.50
CA LYS A 146 14.12 13.44 7.69
C LYS A 146 13.11 13.23 8.82
N GLN A 147 11.95 12.68 8.49
CA GLN A 147 10.89 12.40 9.45
C GLN A 147 11.30 11.31 10.45
N ASP A 148 11.08 11.56 11.73
CA ASP A 148 11.37 10.57 12.76
C ASP A 148 10.40 9.37 12.70
N LYS A 149 10.78 8.29 13.40
CA LYS A 149 10.02 7.04 13.38
C LYS A 149 8.62 7.20 13.98
N LEU A 150 8.47 7.94 15.08
CA LEU A 150 7.17 8.12 15.74
C LEU A 150 6.23 8.92 14.83
N THR A 151 6.70 10.03 14.28
CA THR A 151 5.92 10.84 13.32
C THR A 151 5.55 10.04 12.07
N THR A 152 6.43 9.15 11.61
CA THR A 152 6.12 8.24 10.49
C THR A 152 5.01 7.25 10.83
N TRP A 153 5.00 6.68 12.04
CA TRP A 153 3.89 5.83 12.49
C TRP A 153 2.58 6.60 12.68
N ILE A 154 2.65 7.86 13.14
CA ILE A 154 1.48 8.74 13.24
C ILE A 154 0.91 9.02 11.84
N GLU A 155 1.75 9.29 10.86
CA GLU A 155 1.32 9.48 9.47
C GLU A 155 0.76 8.19 8.86
N TYR A 156 1.34 7.03 9.19
CA TYR A 156 0.79 5.73 8.80
C TYR A 156 -0.59 5.48 9.42
N LEU A 157 -0.79 5.83 10.69
CA LEU A 157 -2.12 5.79 11.32
C LEU A 157 -3.13 6.67 10.56
N SER A 158 -2.72 7.87 10.16
CA SER A 158 -3.58 8.74 9.34
C SER A 158 -3.90 8.12 7.98
N TYR A 159 -2.97 7.39 7.37
CA TYR A 159 -3.21 6.65 6.13
C TYR A 159 -4.24 5.54 6.32
N GLU A 160 -4.18 4.80 7.42
CA GLU A 160 -5.17 3.77 7.75
C GLU A 160 -6.56 4.40 8.01
N CYS A 161 -6.62 5.50 8.76
CA CYS A 161 -7.85 6.30 8.92
C CYS A 161 -8.39 6.81 7.58
N TRP A 162 -7.52 7.12 6.62
CA TRP A 162 -7.95 7.57 5.29
C TRP A 162 -8.67 6.45 4.54
N TRP A 163 -8.13 5.24 4.58
CA TRP A 163 -8.79 4.08 3.99
C TRP A 163 -10.10 3.75 4.69
N LEU A 164 -10.13 3.84 6.02
CA LEU A 164 -11.36 3.65 6.78
C LEU A 164 -12.44 4.64 6.35
N ASP A 165 -12.15 5.95 6.35
CA ASP A 165 -13.09 6.99 5.91
C ASP A 165 -13.62 6.71 4.49
N LYS A 166 -12.73 6.30 3.59
CA LYS A 166 -13.09 5.97 2.20
C LYS A 166 -14.01 4.76 2.12
N TYR A 167 -13.65 3.66 2.77
CA TYR A 167 -14.45 2.42 2.71
C TYR A 167 -15.82 2.62 3.33
N THR A 168 -15.91 3.32 4.47
CA THR A 168 -17.19 3.69 5.08
C THR A 168 -18.05 4.48 4.10
N SER A 169 -17.47 5.50 3.46
CA SER A 169 -18.19 6.31 2.46
C SER A 169 -18.61 5.50 1.22
N ASP A 170 -17.78 4.56 0.76
CA ASP A 170 -18.12 3.68 -0.36
C ASP A 170 -19.26 2.71 0.00
N ILE A 171 -19.27 2.16 1.21
CA ILE A 171 -20.36 1.31 1.72
C ILE A 171 -21.66 2.11 1.79
N GLU A 172 -21.67 3.26 2.47
CA GLU A 172 -22.84 4.13 2.61
C GLU A 172 -23.42 4.55 1.24
N ARG A 173 -22.55 4.77 0.24
CA ARG A 173 -22.97 5.12 -1.12
C ARG A 173 -23.59 3.95 -1.89
N LEU A 174 -23.10 2.74 -1.66
CA LEU A 174 -23.50 1.54 -2.41
C LEU A 174 -24.67 0.78 -1.77
N GLU A 175 -24.86 0.92 -0.45
CA GLU A 175 -25.93 0.27 0.33
C GLU A 175 -27.31 0.41 -0.32
N PRO A 176 -27.77 1.60 -0.79
CA PRO A 176 -29.09 1.71 -1.41
C PRO A 176 -29.25 0.96 -2.74
N HIS A 177 -28.15 0.69 -3.44
CA HIS A 177 -28.17 -0.08 -4.70
C HIS A 177 -28.16 -1.58 -4.42
N HIS A 178 -27.39 -1.98 -3.41
CA HIS A 178 -27.36 -3.34 -2.92
C HIS A 178 -28.75 -3.77 -2.42
N ASP A 179 -29.38 -2.98 -1.54
CA ASP A 179 -30.66 -3.33 -0.94
C ASP A 179 -31.80 -3.47 -1.97
N LYS A 180 -31.75 -2.69 -3.05
CA LYS A 180 -32.69 -2.82 -4.17
C LYS A 180 -32.48 -4.10 -4.99
N GLY A 181 -31.22 -4.50 -5.20
CA GLY A 181 -30.89 -5.71 -5.98
C GLY A 181 -31.14 -7.02 -5.25
N TRP A 182 -31.25 -7.01 -3.91
CA TRP A 182 -31.55 -8.19 -3.09
C TRP A 182 -33.04 -8.37 -2.74
N GLN A 183 -33.90 -7.43 -3.14
CA GLN A 183 -35.36 -7.55 -2.99
C GLN A 183 -36.06 -8.13 -4.23
N GLU A 184 -35.32 -8.47 -5.29
CA GLU A 184 -35.77 -9.22 -6.48
C GLU A 184 -35.37 -10.70 -6.38
#